data_AF-A0A3M9MUA6-F1
#
_entry.id   AF-A0A3M9MUA6-F1
#
_cell.length_a   1.000
_cell.length_b   1.000
_cell.length_c   1.000
_cell.angle_alpha   90.00
_cell.angle_beta   90.00
_cell.angle_gamma   90.00
#
_symmetry.space_group_name_H-M   'P 1'
#
loop_
_entity.id
_entity.type
_entity.pdbx_description
1 polymer ?
#
loop_
_entity_poly.entity_id
_entity_poly.type
_entity_poly.pdbx_seq_one_letter_code
_entity_poly.pdbx_strand_id
1 'polypeptide(L)'
;MSKLPEHFIWLNFKYLIELTTLFSPDVLHAVDELNADITFQHLDDDDEHVGEPVIIGELELLYFNLGWVRANLVDHMSLGRPYSSSEDALIDMRVWRIKDNIKQQIGGVSNGNILFVNKFIIYPEFRNQGLGEEVMRGVIKHFEFKCGYVGLKSTPLQC
;
A
#
# COMPACT_ATOMS: atom_id res chain seq x y z
N MET A 1 24.66 6.24 20.47
CA MET A 1 23.65 6.20 19.38
C MET A 1 23.82 7.47 18.59
N SER A 2 24.41 7.41 17.40
CA SER A 2 24.49 8.57 16.50
C SER A 2 23.07 8.93 16.08
N LYS A 3 22.71 10.21 16.16
CA LYS A 3 21.52 10.71 15.45
C LYS A 3 21.74 10.40 13.98
N LEU A 4 20.77 9.73 13.35
CA LEU A 4 20.74 9.64 11.90
C LEU A 4 20.58 11.07 11.36
N PRO A 5 21.28 11.44 10.26
CA PRO A 5 21.11 12.74 9.61
C PRO A 5 19.63 12.95 9.24
N GLU A 6 19.13 14.19 9.26
CA GLU A 6 17.75 14.47 8.87
C GLU A 6 17.58 14.18 7.36
N HIS A 7 16.76 13.19 7.02
CA HIS A 7 16.43 12.85 5.63
C HIS A 7 14.93 12.80 5.44
N PHE A 8 14.47 13.15 4.24
CA PHE A 8 13.07 13.01 3.85
C PHE A 8 12.94 11.89 2.82
N ILE A 9 12.07 10.93 3.11
CA ILE A 9 11.60 9.95 2.13
C ILE A 9 10.29 10.46 1.54
N TRP A 10 10.25 10.57 0.22
CA TRP A 10 9.06 10.93 -0.54
C TRP A 10 8.47 9.68 -1.20
N LEU A 11 7.17 9.50 -1.03
CA LEU A 11 6.40 8.48 -1.74
C LEU A 11 5.49 9.17 -2.74
N ASN A 12 5.86 9.11 -4.01
CA ASN A 12 5.07 9.69 -5.10
C ASN A 12 4.15 8.62 -5.67
N PHE A 13 2.95 8.52 -5.11
CA PHE A 13 1.95 7.57 -5.59
C PHE A 13 1.43 7.98 -6.98
N LYS A 14 1.71 7.12 -7.96
CA LYS A 14 1.07 7.07 -9.26
C LYS A 14 -0.15 6.15 -9.12
N TYR A 15 -1.34 6.74 -9.20
CA TYR A 15 -2.58 5.98 -9.28
C TYR A 15 -2.64 5.33 -10.65
N LEU A 16 -2.59 4.00 -10.69
CA LEU A 16 -2.83 3.27 -11.93
C LEU A 16 -4.34 3.07 -12.03
N ILE A 17 -5.04 4.08 -12.56
CA ILE A 17 -6.41 3.86 -13.02
C ILE A 17 -6.28 3.17 -14.38
N GLU A 18 -6.09 1.85 -14.38
CA GLU A 18 -6.30 1.06 -15.60
C GLU A 18 -7.78 1.18 -15.96
N LEU A 19 -8.10 2.16 -16.82
CA LEU A 19 -9.38 2.27 -17.51
C LEU A 19 -9.50 1.11 -18.50
N THR A 20 -9.65 -0.12 -17.99
CA THR A 20 -10.26 -1.18 -18.76
C THR A 20 -11.73 -0.79 -18.91
N THR A 21 -12.09 -0.41 -20.12
CA THR A 21 -13.38 0.14 -20.56
C THR A 21 -14.59 -0.81 -20.42
N LEU A 22 -14.54 -1.75 -19.48
CA LEU A 22 -15.55 -2.79 -19.26
C LEU A 22 -16.24 -2.72 -17.89
N PHE A 23 -15.81 -1.84 -16.99
CA PHE A 23 -16.40 -1.71 -15.66
C PHE A 23 -17.34 -0.50 -15.56
N SER A 24 -18.48 -0.65 -14.86
CA SER A 24 -19.35 0.50 -14.58
C SER A 24 -18.56 1.54 -13.76
N PRO A 25 -18.87 2.85 -13.88
CA PRO A 25 -18.23 3.91 -13.11
C PRO A 25 -18.22 3.65 -11.59
N ASP A 26 -19.16 2.83 -11.10
CA ASP A 26 -19.26 2.47 -9.69
C ASP A 26 -18.07 1.60 -9.28
N VAL A 27 -17.66 0.60 -10.07
CA VAL A 27 -16.62 -0.38 -9.71
C VAL A 27 -15.23 0.26 -9.48
N LEU A 28 -15.00 1.45 -10.05
CA LEU A 28 -13.69 2.14 -10.09
C LEU A 28 -13.12 2.50 -8.71
N HIS A 29 -13.93 2.48 -7.64
CA HIS A 29 -13.52 2.86 -6.29
C HIS A 29 -13.48 1.70 -5.29
N ALA A 30 -13.75 0.47 -5.75
CA ALA A 30 -13.76 -0.71 -4.89
C ALA A 30 -12.33 -1.15 -4.52
N VAL A 31 -11.42 -1.10 -5.49
CA VAL A 31 -10.02 -1.47 -5.35
C VAL A 31 -9.16 -0.47 -6.11
N ASP A 32 -8.28 0.24 -5.40
CA ASP A 32 -7.31 1.15 -6.00
C ASP A 32 -5.93 0.50 -6.05
N GLU A 33 -5.30 0.48 -7.23
CA GLU A 33 -3.92 0.07 -7.40
C GLU A 33 -3.00 1.30 -7.38
N LEU A 34 -2.02 1.28 -6.47
CA LEU A 34 -1.14 2.40 -6.23
C LEU A 34 0.30 1.95 -6.40
N ASN A 35 1.00 2.57 -7.34
CA ASN A 35 2.43 2.33 -7.55
C ASN A 35 3.19 3.57 -7.12
N ALA A 36 4.30 3.41 -6.41
CA ALA A 36 5.15 4.54 -6.03
C ALA A 36 6.62 4.19 -6.24
N ASP A 37 7.33 5.14 -6.84
CA ASP A 37 8.78 5.18 -6.75
C ASP A 37 9.15 5.67 -5.36
N ILE A 38 10.08 4.96 -4.70
CA ILE A 38 10.61 5.38 -3.41
C ILE A 38 11.76 6.33 -3.68
N THR A 39 11.57 7.60 -3.34
CA THR A 39 12.56 8.63 -3.60
C THR A 39 13.20 9.09 -2.30
N PHE A 40 14.53 9.13 -2.31
CA PHE A 40 15.34 9.59 -1.19
C PHE A 40 16.08 10.86 -1.59
N GLN A 41 16.11 11.82 -0.67
CA GLN A 41 16.80 13.08 -0.85
C GLN A 41 17.63 13.40 0.40
N HIS A 42 18.94 13.51 0.23
CA HIS A 42 19.85 13.95 1.30
C HIS A 42 19.62 15.45 1.55
N LEU A 43 19.48 15.82 2.83
CA LEU A 43 19.70 17.18 3.28
C LEU A 43 21.15 17.24 3.72
N ASP A 44 21.97 18.05 3.04
CA ASP A 44 23.27 18.41 3.58
C ASP A 44 23.04 19.53 4.61
N ASP A 45 23.57 19.33 5.83
CA ASP A 45 23.32 20.20 7.00
C ASP A 45 23.85 21.65 6.82
N ASP A 46 24.64 21.93 5.78
CA ASP A 46 25.45 23.16 5.69
C ASP A 46 25.27 24.03 4.42
N ASP A 47 24.47 23.67 3.41
CA ASP A 47 24.28 24.54 2.24
C ASP A 47 22.91 24.34 1.56
N GLU A 48 22.37 25.41 0.97
CA GLU A 48 21.13 25.49 0.16
C GLU A 48 21.06 24.51 -1.05
N HIS A 49 22.00 23.58 -1.16
CA HIS A 49 22.12 22.60 -2.23
C HIS A 49 21.42 21.31 -1.80
N VAL A 50 20.10 21.29 -1.95
CA VAL A 50 19.34 20.05 -1.85
C VAL A 50 19.83 19.11 -2.95
N GLY A 51 20.41 17.97 -2.57
CA GLY A 51 20.87 16.97 -3.52
C GLY A 51 19.73 16.52 -4.45
N GLU A 52 20.07 16.14 -5.69
CA GLU A 52 19.06 15.64 -6.61
C GLU A 52 18.37 14.39 -6.02
N PRO A 53 17.03 14.30 -6.11
CA PRO A 53 16.29 13.16 -5.60
C PRO A 53 16.69 11.88 -6.33
N VAL A 54 16.99 10.81 -5.59
CA VAL A 54 17.39 9.51 -6.13
C VAL A 54 16.27 8.49 -5.89
N ILE A 55 15.97 7.67 -6.90
CA ILE A 55 15.04 6.55 -6.75
C ILE A 55 15.78 5.38 -6.10
N ILE A 56 15.31 4.94 -4.94
CA ILE A 56 15.96 3.91 -4.11
C ILE A 56 15.18 2.60 -4.06
N GLY A 57 14.02 2.55 -4.71
CA GLY A 57 13.15 1.39 -4.67
C GLY A 57 11.78 1.64 -5.28
N GLU A 58 10.91 0.65 -5.10
CA GLU A 58 9.56 0.62 -5.65
C GLU A 58 8.58 -0.01 -4.66
N LEU A 59 7.34 0.48 -4.70
CA LEU A 59 6.25 0.07 -3.83
C LEU A 59 4.97 -0.10 -4.66
N GLU A 60 4.30 -1.24 -4.50
CA GLU A 60 2.98 -1.49 -5.06
C GLU A 60 1.99 -1.79 -3.93
N LEU A 61 0.91 -1.03 -3.87
CA LEU A 61 -0.17 -1.17 -2.90
C LEU A 61 -1.49 -1.46 -3.60
N LEU A 62 -2.35 -2.21 -2.92
CA LEU A 62 -3.74 -2.43 -3.29
C LEU A 62 -4.64 -1.97 -2.13
N TYR A 63 -5.44 -0.95 -2.36
CA TYR A 63 -6.36 -0.44 -1.35
C TYR A 63 -7.79 -0.90 -1.63
N PHE A 64 -8.35 -1.67 -0.70
CA PHE A 64 -9.70 -2.21 -0.76
C PHE A 64 -10.65 -1.34 0.05
N ASN A 65 -11.54 -0.62 -0.64
CA ASN A 65 -12.54 0.23 -0.01
C ASN A 65 -13.82 -0.57 0.30
N LEU A 66 -13.73 -1.49 1.26
CA LEU A 66 -14.84 -2.37 1.64
C LEU A 66 -16.08 -1.58 2.10
N GLY A 67 -15.89 -0.41 2.70
CA GLY A 67 -16.99 0.48 3.07
C GLY A 67 -17.79 0.96 1.85
N TRP A 68 -17.10 1.40 0.81
CA TRP A 68 -17.72 1.86 -0.43
C TRP A 68 -18.39 0.70 -1.19
N VAL A 69 -17.74 -0.46 -1.27
CA VAL A 69 -18.34 -1.68 -1.90
C VAL A 69 -19.65 -2.04 -1.23
N ARG A 70 -19.67 -2.05 0.11
CA ARG A 70 -20.88 -2.37 0.89
C ARG A 70 -21.98 -1.32 0.70
N ALA A 71 -21.63 -0.03 0.63
CA ALA A 71 -22.60 1.04 0.47
C ALA A 71 -23.27 1.03 -0.91
N ASN A 72 -22.53 0.60 -1.95
CA ASN A 72 -23.01 0.63 -3.34
C ASN A 72 -23.46 -0.74 -3.87
N LEU A 73 -23.50 -1.76 -3.01
CA LEU A 73 -23.94 -3.13 -3.35
C LEU A 73 -23.24 -3.69 -4.61
N VAL A 74 -21.96 -3.36 -4.78
CA VAL A 74 -21.22 -3.81 -5.97
C VAL A 74 -21.09 -5.32 -5.95
N ASP A 75 -21.53 -5.93 -7.05
CA ASP A 75 -21.44 -7.38 -7.23
C ASP A 75 -19.98 -7.81 -7.39
N HIS A 76 -19.57 -8.79 -6.60
CA HIS A 76 -18.24 -9.39 -6.60
C HIS A 76 -17.77 -9.90 -7.98
N MET A 77 -18.70 -10.36 -8.81
CA MET A 77 -18.42 -10.82 -10.18
C MET A 77 -18.03 -9.66 -11.11
N SER A 78 -18.45 -8.44 -10.77
CA SER A 78 -18.29 -7.24 -11.60
C SER A 78 -16.92 -6.61 -11.49
N LEU A 79 -16.02 -7.12 -10.66
CA LEU A 79 -14.68 -6.55 -10.48
C LEU A 79 -13.63 -7.10 -11.45
N GLY A 80 -13.98 -8.16 -12.19
CA GLY A 80 -13.26 -8.71 -13.35
C GLY A 80 -11.75 -8.95 -13.19
N ARG A 81 -11.23 -8.92 -11.96
CA ARG A 81 -9.84 -9.19 -11.63
C ARG A 81 -9.75 -10.53 -10.88
N PRO A 82 -8.86 -11.44 -11.29
CA PRO A 82 -8.49 -12.56 -10.44
C PRO A 82 -7.69 -12.02 -9.24
N TYR A 83 -8.26 -12.14 -8.05
CA TYR A 83 -7.55 -11.87 -6.81
C TYR A 83 -6.51 -12.96 -6.56
N SER A 84 -5.36 -12.58 -6.03
CA SER A 84 -4.32 -13.50 -5.62
C SER A 84 -4.75 -14.29 -4.39
N SER A 85 -4.17 -15.47 -4.20
CA SER A 85 -4.42 -16.33 -3.05
C SER A 85 -4.20 -15.64 -1.70
N SER A 86 -3.40 -14.57 -1.67
CA SER A 86 -3.13 -13.78 -0.47
C SER A 86 -4.31 -12.89 -0.08
N GLU A 87 -5.02 -12.32 -1.05
CA GLU A 87 -6.22 -11.52 -0.78
C GLU A 87 -7.39 -12.43 -0.38
N ASP A 88 -7.59 -13.54 -1.09
CA ASP A 88 -8.58 -14.57 -0.77
C ASP A 88 -8.36 -15.20 0.60
N ALA A 89 -7.13 -15.22 1.11
CA ALA A 89 -6.84 -15.71 2.45
C ALA A 89 -7.44 -14.82 3.54
N LEU A 90 -7.49 -13.50 3.32
CA LEU A 90 -7.84 -12.49 4.32
C LEU A 90 -9.27 -11.97 4.16
N ILE A 91 -9.72 -11.80 2.92
CA ILE A 91 -11.04 -11.26 2.57
C ILE A 91 -11.94 -12.41 2.14
N ASP A 92 -13.15 -12.45 2.68
CA ASP A 92 -14.24 -13.20 2.08
C ASP A 92 -14.79 -12.40 0.89
N MET A 93 -14.31 -12.74 -0.30
CA MET A 93 -14.65 -12.04 -1.54
C MET A 93 -16.13 -12.19 -1.94
N ARG A 94 -16.88 -13.11 -1.33
CA ARG A 94 -18.33 -13.24 -1.57
C ARG A 94 -19.12 -12.15 -0.87
N VAL A 95 -18.65 -11.71 0.30
CA VAL A 95 -19.35 -10.74 1.15
C VAL A 95 -18.56 -9.46 1.40
N TRP A 96 -17.37 -9.34 0.80
CA TRP A 96 -16.49 -8.16 0.89
C TRP A 96 -16.21 -7.74 2.33
N ARG A 97 -15.85 -8.74 3.14
CA ARG A 97 -15.49 -8.56 4.55
C ARG A 97 -14.25 -9.35 4.87
N ILE A 98 -13.46 -8.85 5.80
CA ILE A 98 -12.41 -9.67 6.40
C ILE A 98 -13.06 -10.89 7.06
N LYS A 99 -12.43 -12.04 6.87
CA LYS A 99 -12.89 -13.30 7.45
C LYS A 99 -12.88 -13.22 8.98
N ASP A 100 -13.90 -13.78 9.62
CA ASP A 100 -14.07 -13.63 11.06
C ASP A 100 -12.94 -14.28 11.88
N ASN A 101 -12.34 -15.35 11.37
CA ASN A 101 -11.16 -15.96 12.00
C ASN A 101 -9.96 -15.00 12.03
N ILE A 102 -9.79 -14.15 11.01
CA ILE A 102 -8.74 -13.13 10.98
C ILE A 102 -9.07 -12.03 11.98
N LYS A 103 -10.31 -11.52 12.01
CA LYS A 103 -10.74 -10.52 13.01
C LYS A 103 -10.54 -11.00 14.46
N GLN A 104 -10.77 -12.29 14.71
CA GLN A 104 -10.54 -12.89 16.03
C GLN A 104 -9.07 -12.89 16.43
N GLN A 105 -8.14 -12.97 15.47
CA GLN A 105 -6.70 -12.97 15.73
C GLN A 105 -6.12 -11.58 15.90
N ILE A 106 -6.49 -10.63 15.03
CA ILE A 106 -5.86 -9.29 14.98
C ILE A 106 -6.72 -8.19 15.61
N GLY A 107 -7.94 -8.53 16.03
CA GLY A 107 -8.91 -7.57 16.56
C GLY A 107 -9.82 -6.99 15.48
N GLY A 108 -11.01 -6.55 15.91
CA GLY A 108 -11.94 -5.82 15.07
C GLY A 108 -11.63 -4.32 15.07
N VAL A 109 -11.80 -3.68 13.94
CA VAL A 109 -11.65 -2.22 13.78
C VAL A 109 -12.94 -1.62 13.19
N SER A 110 -13.14 -0.32 13.42
CA SER A 110 -14.33 0.41 12.93
C SER A 110 -14.29 0.65 11.41
N ASN A 111 -13.10 0.86 10.84
CA ASN A 111 -12.90 1.06 9.41
C ASN A 111 -12.48 -0.27 8.74
N GLY A 112 -13.41 -0.92 8.05
CA GLY A 112 -13.16 -2.22 7.39
C GLY A 112 -12.22 -2.18 6.19
N ASN A 113 -11.80 -1.01 5.71
CA ASN A 113 -10.94 -0.90 4.53
C ASN A 113 -9.57 -1.52 4.78
N ILE A 114 -8.96 -2.05 3.72
CA ILE A 114 -7.72 -2.82 3.80
C ILE A 114 -6.69 -2.23 2.86
N LEU A 115 -5.46 -2.05 3.34
CA LEU A 115 -4.31 -1.78 2.50
C LEU A 115 -3.45 -3.04 2.38
N PHE A 116 -3.27 -3.54 1.17
CA PHE A 116 -2.32 -4.60 0.88
C PHE A 116 -1.03 -4.02 0.32
N VAL A 117 0.10 -4.40 0.88
CA VAL A 117 1.41 -4.17 0.27
C VAL A 117 1.71 -5.37 -0.61
N ASN A 118 1.54 -5.22 -1.93
CA ASN A 118 1.74 -6.29 -2.90
C ASN A 118 3.22 -6.48 -3.22
N LYS A 119 3.96 -5.37 -3.32
CA LYS A 119 5.40 -5.35 -3.62
C LYS A 119 6.06 -4.25 -2.82
N PHE A 120 7.21 -4.55 -2.24
CA PHE A 120 8.03 -3.57 -1.56
C PHE A 120 9.50 -3.94 -1.74
N ILE A 121 10.23 -3.13 -2.50
CA ILE A 121 11.62 -3.38 -2.86
C ILE A 121 12.44 -2.14 -2.56
N ILE A 122 13.53 -2.34 -1.83
CA ILE A 122 14.64 -1.39 -1.71
C ILE A 122 15.80 -1.96 -2.52
N TYR A 123 16.35 -1.16 -3.43
CA TYR A 123 17.45 -1.61 -4.30
C TYR A 123 18.69 -1.95 -3.46
N PRO A 124 19.48 -2.96 -3.88
CA PRO A 124 20.56 -3.53 -3.07
C PRO A 124 21.52 -2.52 -2.41
N GLU A 125 21.88 -1.47 -3.14
CA GLU A 125 22.79 -0.41 -2.72
C GLU A 125 22.24 0.47 -1.57
N PHE A 126 20.92 0.47 -1.37
CA PHE A 126 20.22 1.23 -0.31
C PHE A 126 19.75 0.34 0.86
N ARG A 127 20.02 -0.97 0.84
CA ARG A 127 19.65 -1.90 1.92
C ARG A 127 20.52 -1.70 3.17
N ASN A 128 20.03 -2.19 4.31
CA ASN A 128 20.70 -2.11 5.64
C ASN A 128 20.90 -0.68 6.20
N GLN A 129 20.21 0.32 5.65
CA GLN A 129 20.29 1.72 6.09
C GLN A 129 19.05 2.17 6.89
N GLY A 130 18.13 1.25 7.22
CA GLY A 130 16.87 1.59 7.93
C GLY A 130 15.78 2.21 7.04
N LEU A 131 16.10 2.58 5.79
CA LEU A 131 15.18 3.23 4.83
C LEU A 131 13.87 2.45 4.62
N GLY A 132 13.92 1.12 4.66
CA GLY A 132 12.72 0.31 4.51
C GLY A 132 11.70 0.50 5.64
N GLU A 133 12.17 0.68 6.87
CA GLU A 133 11.31 0.96 8.02
C GLU A 133 10.65 2.34 7.89
N GLU A 134 11.43 3.34 7.48
CA GLU A 134 10.94 4.70 7.28
C GLU A 134 9.90 4.78 6.17
N VAL A 135 10.11 4.10 5.04
CA VAL A 135 9.11 3.98 3.98
C VAL A 135 7.80 3.42 4.55
N MET A 136 7.87 2.31 5.27
CA MET A 136 6.67 1.68 5.83
C MET A 136 5.96 2.56 6.86
N ARG A 137 6.71 3.30 7.69
CA ARG A 137 6.13 4.32 8.60
C ARG A 137 5.42 5.41 7.80
N GLY A 138 6.02 5.88 6.71
CA GLY A 138 5.40 6.85 5.80
C GLY A 138 4.11 6.34 5.18
N VAL A 139 4.09 5.09 4.70
CA VAL A 139 2.89 4.42 4.17
C VAL A 139 1.81 4.35 5.24
N ILE A 140 2.12 3.81 6.42
CA ILE A 140 1.15 3.67 7.52
C ILE A 140 0.56 5.03 7.89
N LYS A 141 1.39 6.07 8.00
CA LYS A 141 0.94 7.44 8.29
C LYS A 141 0.06 8.02 7.17
N HIS A 142 0.39 7.76 5.91
CA HIS A 142 -0.42 8.24 4.78
C HIS A 142 -1.83 7.62 4.74
N PHE A 143 -1.94 6.36 5.15
CA PHE A 143 -3.20 5.61 5.22
C PHE A 143 -3.83 5.59 6.61
N GLU A 144 -3.27 6.34 7.55
CA GLU A 144 -3.84 6.54 8.88
C GLU A 144 -5.27 7.05 8.73
N PHE A 145 -6.20 6.43 9.44
CA PHE A 145 -7.65 6.67 9.34
C PHE A 145 -8.34 6.28 8.02
N LYS A 146 -7.60 5.94 6.95
CA LYS A 146 -8.16 5.50 5.66
C LYS A 146 -8.43 3.99 5.62
N CYS A 147 -7.57 3.19 6.24
CA CYS A 147 -7.77 1.74 6.42
C CYS A 147 -7.71 1.33 7.89
N GLY A 148 -8.40 0.26 8.24
CA GLY A 148 -8.27 -0.36 9.57
C GLY A 148 -7.39 -1.61 9.58
N TYR A 149 -7.04 -2.15 8.41
CA TYR A 149 -6.18 -3.32 8.30
C TYR A 149 -5.10 -3.10 7.25
N VAL A 150 -3.91 -3.65 7.53
CA VAL A 150 -2.79 -3.68 6.60
C VAL A 150 -2.35 -5.14 6.41
N GLY A 151 -2.41 -5.63 5.18
CA GLY A 151 -1.89 -6.93 4.77
C GLY A 151 -0.53 -6.76 4.11
N LEU A 152 0.45 -7.55 4.53
CA LEU A 152 1.76 -7.63 3.86
C LEU A 152 1.78 -8.91 3.04
N LYS A 153 1.89 -8.81 1.72
CA LYS A 153 2.13 -10.00 0.90
C LYS A 153 3.54 -10.47 1.19
N SER A 154 3.66 -11.55 1.94
CA SER A 154 4.93 -12.10 2.40
C SER A 154 5.65 -12.82 1.25
N THR A 155 6.10 -12.06 0.27
CA THR A 155 7.15 -12.51 -0.65
C THR A 155 8.26 -11.49 -0.55
N PRO A 156 9.22 -11.67 0.38
CA PRO A 156 10.51 -11.04 0.17
C PRO A 156 11.06 -11.63 -1.13
N LEU A 157 10.91 -10.91 -2.24
CA LEU A 157 11.74 -11.12 -3.41
C LEU A 157 13.12 -10.63 -3.01
N GLN A 158 13.83 -11.43 -2.21
CA GLN A 158 15.27 -11.33 -2.07
C GLN A 158 15.87 -11.82 -3.38
N CYS A 159 15.81 -10.95 -4.38
CA CYS A 159 16.69 -11.00 -5.54
C CYS A 159 17.96 -10.20 -5.20
#